data_AF-A0A0K3AVV2-F1
#
_entry.id   AF-A0A0K3AVV2-F1
#
_cell.length_a   1.000
_cell.length_b   1.000
_cell.length_c   1.000
_cell.angle_alpha   90.00
_cell.angle_beta   90.00
_cell.angle_gamma   90.00
#
_symmetry.space_group_name_H-M   'P 1'
#
loop_
_entity.id
_entity.type
_entity.pdbx_description
1 polymer ?
#
loop_
_entity_poly.entity_id
_entity_poly.type
_entity_poly.pdbx_seq_one_letter_code
_entity_poly.pdbx_strand_id
1 'polypeptide(L)'
;MTASGTLAFISGQVAIDESGQLVGPGDLAEQTRQCLRNLENVLTQCGVGWADVLRFTWYLVDVTEVQVVRDVRDEFVRPVLGERPNPASSLIQVAGLFKPEFLIEVEAVAALP
;
A
#
# COMPACT_ATOMS: atom_id res chain seq x y z
N MET A 1 21.19 -4.95 17.63
CA MET A 1 20.16 -4.00 18.09
C MET A 1 18.88 -4.80 18.28
N THR A 2 18.30 -4.83 19.48
CA THR A 2 17.02 -5.50 19.74
C THR A 2 15.97 -4.43 19.98
N ALA A 3 14.96 -4.36 19.13
CA ALA A 3 13.82 -3.46 19.29
C ALA A 3 12.63 -4.27 19.81
N SER A 4 11.88 -3.71 20.76
CA SER A 4 10.62 -4.25 21.28
C SER A 4 9.51 -3.24 21.02
N GLY A 5 8.39 -3.69 20.46
CA GLY A 5 7.22 -2.85 20.17
C GLY A 5 6.05 -3.70 19.69
N THR A 6 4.84 -3.14 19.72
CA THR A 6 3.64 -3.80 19.19
C THR A 6 3.54 -3.53 17.69
N LEU A 7 3.18 -4.55 16.91
CA LEU A 7 3.06 -4.44 15.46
C LEU A 7 1.60 -4.59 15.03
N ALA A 8 1.16 -3.72 14.12
CA ALA A 8 -0.07 -3.88 13.37
C ALA A 8 0.24 -4.57 12.05
N PHE A 9 -0.39 -5.73 11.82
CA PHE A 9 -0.39 -6.42 10.54
C PHE A 9 -1.67 -6.06 9.81
N ILE A 10 -1.56 -5.25 8.76
CA ILE A 10 -2.70 -4.71 8.03
C ILE A 10 -2.97 -5.61 6.83
N SER A 11 -4.22 -6.08 6.71
CA SER A 11 -4.69 -6.88 5.58
C SER A 11 -4.41 -6.17 4.24
N GLY A 12 -4.31 -6.97 3.17
CA GLY A 12 -4.17 -6.44 1.81
C GLY A 12 -5.31 -5.48 1.45
N GLN A 13 -4.93 -4.31 0.93
CA GLN A 13 -5.81 -3.28 0.43
C GLN A 13 -5.86 -3.36 -1.09
N VAL A 14 -7.08 -3.36 -1.61
CA VAL A 14 -7.39 -3.31 -3.05
C VAL A 14 -8.16 -2.03 -3.38
N ALA A 15 -8.33 -1.74 -4.67
CA ALA A 15 -8.91 -0.50 -5.16
C ALA A 15 -10.45 -0.46 -5.06
N ILE A 16 -10.98 -0.63 -3.85
CA ILE A 16 -12.42 -0.57 -3.56
C ILE A 16 -12.72 0.70 -2.77
N ASP A 17 -13.83 1.37 -3.07
CA ASP A 17 -14.34 2.50 -2.28
C ASP A 17 -15.21 2.06 -1.09
N GLU A 18 -15.70 3.02 -0.30
CA GLU A 18 -16.55 2.76 0.87
C GLU A 18 -17.88 2.07 0.53
N SER A 19 -18.32 2.13 -0.73
CA SER A 19 -19.53 1.48 -1.23
C SER A 19 -19.28 0.08 -1.78
N GLY A 20 -18.04 -0.41 -1.70
CA GLY A 20 -17.66 -1.72 -2.21
C GLY A 20 -17.42 -1.77 -3.73
N GLN A 21 -17.31 -0.62 -4.39
CA GLN A 21 -17.12 -0.54 -5.84
C GLN A 21 -15.66 -0.39 -6.23
N LEU A 22 -15.28 -0.96 -7.37
CA LEU A 22 -13.95 -0.79 -7.96
C LEU A 22 -13.74 0.66 -8.38
N VAL A 23 -12.60 1.23 -7.97
CA VAL A 23 -12.10 2.52 -8.40
C VAL A 23 -11.01 2.30 -9.46
N GLY A 24 -11.04 3.04 -10.57
CA GLY A 24 -10.00 2.96 -11.62
C GLY A 24 -10.02 1.66 -12.45
N PRO A 25 -11.14 1.26 -13.07
CA PRO A 25 -11.16 0.07 -13.94
C PRO A 25 -10.14 0.20 -15.08
N GLY A 26 -9.15 -0.69 -15.12
CA GLY A 26 -8.08 -0.67 -16.12
C GLY A 26 -7.02 0.43 -15.93
N ASP A 27 -7.06 1.17 -14.82
CA ASP A 27 -6.10 2.24 -14.50
C ASP A 27 -5.28 1.87 -13.27
N LEU A 28 -4.04 1.40 -13.48
CA LEU A 28 -3.15 1.00 -12.41
C LEU A 28 -2.81 2.15 -11.46
N ALA A 29 -2.65 3.37 -11.98
CA ALA A 29 -2.30 4.53 -11.16
C ALA A 29 -3.44 4.85 -10.19
N GLU A 30 -4.67 4.92 -10.68
CA GLU A 30 -5.83 5.21 -9.83
C GLU A 30 -6.14 4.05 -8.87
N GLN A 31 -5.98 2.80 -9.30
CA GLN A 31 -6.08 1.66 -8.39
C GLN A 31 -5.04 1.72 -7.27
N THR A 32 -3.79 2.08 -7.60
CA THR A 32 -2.73 2.24 -6.59
C THR A 32 -3.08 3.35 -5.60
N ARG A 33 -3.59 4.50 -6.08
CA ARG A 33 -4.04 5.60 -5.20
C ARG A 33 -5.14 5.13 -4.27
N GLN A 34 -6.14 4.42 -4.78
CA GLN A 34 -7.24 3.93 -3.93
C GLN A 34 -6.74 2.93 -2.88
N CYS A 35 -5.83 2.01 -3.25
CA CYS A 35 -5.22 1.09 -2.29
C CYS A 35 -4.51 1.84 -1.16
N LEU A 36 -3.77 2.89 -1.49
CA LEU A 36 -3.06 3.73 -0.51
C LEU A 36 -3.99 4.56 0.35
N ARG A 37 -5.09 5.12 -0.20
CA ARG A 37 -6.13 5.80 0.59
C ARG A 37 -6.77 4.83 1.60
N ASN A 38 -7.09 3.61 1.16
CA ASN A 38 -7.64 2.58 2.04
C ASN A 38 -6.66 2.22 3.15
N LEU A 39 -5.37 2.08 2.81
CA LEU A 39 -4.33 1.80 3.79
C LEU A 39 -4.15 2.95 4.80
N GLU A 40 -4.19 4.21 4.34
CA GLU A 40 -4.13 5.40 5.21
C GLU A 40 -5.29 5.43 6.21
N ASN A 41 -6.49 5.07 5.76
CA ASN A 41 -7.66 4.98 6.63
C ASN A 41 -7.45 3.93 7.74
N VAL A 42 -6.90 2.76 7.42
CA VAL A 42 -6.59 1.73 8.42
C VAL A 42 -5.49 2.18 9.37
N LEU A 43 -4.41 2.78 8.86
CA LEU A 43 -3.34 3.34 9.70
C LEU A 43 -3.89 4.37 10.68
N THR A 44 -4.73 5.28 10.21
CA THR A 44 -5.39 6.31 11.02
C THR A 44 -6.26 5.69 12.11
N GLN A 45 -7.03 4.64 11.81
CA GLN A 45 -7.83 3.91 12.80
C GLN A 45 -6.97 3.21 13.86
N CYS A 46 -5.74 2.80 13.50
CA CYS A 46 -4.75 2.27 14.42
C CYS A 46 -3.99 3.35 15.22
N GLY A 47 -4.27 4.64 14.98
CA GLY A 47 -3.60 5.76 15.65
C GLY A 47 -2.18 6.04 15.16
N VAL A 48 -1.84 5.59 13.96
CA VAL A 48 -0.50 5.72 13.34
C VAL A 48 -0.59 6.29 11.94
N GLY A 49 0.55 6.62 11.33
CA GLY A 49 0.60 7.15 9.96
C GLY A 49 1.73 6.54 9.11
N TRP A 50 1.98 7.14 7.94
CA TRP A 50 2.99 6.68 6.99
C TRP A 50 4.41 6.57 7.55
N ALA A 51 4.73 7.39 8.57
CA ALA A 51 6.03 7.35 9.25
C ALA A 51 6.24 6.08 10.09
N ASP A 52 5.17 5.40 10.46
CA ASP A 52 5.19 4.22 11.33
C ASP A 52 5.15 2.91 10.52
N VAL A 53 4.97 3.00 9.19
CA VAL A 53 5.01 1.85 8.30
C VAL A 53 6.45 1.35 8.19
N LEU A 54 6.65 0.08 8.57
CA LEU A 54 7.95 -0.58 8.54
C LEU A 54 8.18 -1.30 7.22
N ARG A 55 7.12 -1.87 6.64
CA ARG A 55 7.19 -2.69 5.44
C ARG A 55 5.91 -2.60 4.61
N PHE A 56 6.08 -2.57 3.29
CA PHE A 56 5.04 -2.90 2.32
C PHE A 56 5.31 -4.25 1.64
N THR A 57 4.25 -4.98 1.32
CA THR A 57 4.32 -6.04 0.31
C THR A 57 3.29 -5.71 -0.78
N TRP A 58 3.75 -5.72 -2.03
CA TRP A 58 2.94 -5.37 -3.21
C TRP A 58 2.75 -6.61 -4.08
N TYR A 59 1.51 -6.85 -4.48
CA TYR A 59 1.16 -7.87 -5.47
C TYR A 59 0.66 -7.15 -6.71
N LEU A 60 1.39 -7.27 -7.82
CA LEU A 60 1.12 -6.55 -9.06
C LEU A 60 0.89 -7.56 -10.19
N VAL A 61 -0.13 -7.35 -11.02
CA VAL A 61 -0.44 -8.26 -12.13
C VAL A 61 0.59 -8.15 -13.26
N ASP A 62 0.99 -6.93 -13.63
CA ASP A 62 2.03 -6.68 -14.64
C ASP A 62 3.21 -5.90 -14.04
N VAL A 63 4.33 -6.59 -13.78
CA VAL A 63 5.50 -5.98 -13.16
C VAL A 63 6.20 -4.95 -14.05
N THR A 64 5.94 -4.97 -15.36
CA THR A 64 6.53 -4.00 -16.29
C THR A 64 6.06 -2.57 -15.99
N GLU A 65 4.91 -2.42 -15.33
CA GLU A 65 4.33 -1.13 -14.92
C GLU A 65 4.77 -0.67 -13.51
N VAL A 66 5.75 -1.32 -12.89
CA VAL A 66 6.19 -1.04 -11.50
C VAL A 66 6.53 0.43 -11.23
N GLN A 67 6.96 1.19 -12.25
CA GLN A 67 7.28 2.60 -12.05
C GLN A 67 6.03 3.42 -11.71
N VAL A 68 4.87 3.11 -12.30
CA VAL A 68 3.59 3.76 -11.97
C VAL A 68 3.27 3.61 -10.48
N VAL A 69 3.44 2.40 -9.96
CA VAL A 69 3.19 2.10 -8.53
C VAL A 69 4.13 2.90 -7.62
N ARG A 70 5.41 3.02 -8.02
CA ARG A 70 6.43 3.76 -7.25
C ARG A 70 6.16 5.26 -7.23
N ASP A 71 5.78 5.82 -8.37
CA ASP A 71 5.47 7.24 -8.51
C ASP A 71 4.26 7.59 -7.64
N VAL A 72 3.18 6.79 -7.75
CA VAL A 72 1.99 6.97 -6.91
C VAL A 72 2.28 6.78 -5.43
N ARG A 73 3.06 5.76 -5.03
CA ARG A 73 3.46 5.60 -3.62
C ARG A 73 4.16 6.86 -3.09
N ASP A 74 5.06 7.43 -3.89
CA ASP A 74 5.83 8.59 -3.47
C ASP A 74 4.95 9.85 -3.31
N GLU A 75 3.81 9.95 -3.99
CA GLU A 75 2.77 10.98 -3.73
C GLU A 75 2.28 10.95 -2.26
N PHE A 76 2.22 9.76 -1.63
CA PHE A 76 1.72 9.58 -0.25
C PHE A 76 2.84 9.60 0.79
N VAL A 77 3.95 8.88 0.55
CA VAL A 77 4.96 8.67 1.58
C VAL A 77 5.97 9.81 1.66
N ARG A 78 6.32 10.47 0.55
CA ARG A 78 7.36 11.52 0.55
C ARG A 78 6.97 12.78 1.32
N PRO A 79 5.72 13.29 1.28
CA PRO A 79 5.33 14.43 2.09
C PRO A 79 5.55 14.22 3.59
N VAL A 80 5.47 12.98 4.08
CA VAL A 80 5.64 12.63 5.50
C VAL A 80 7.07 12.21 5.83
N LEU A 81 7.71 11.42 4.96
CA LEU A 81 9.04 10.87 5.22
C LEU A 81 10.17 11.86 4.91
N GLY A 82 9.96 12.80 3.98
CA GLY A 82 11.01 13.67 3.46
C GLY A 82 12.17 12.86 2.86
N GLU A 83 13.39 13.15 3.33
CA GLU A 83 14.62 12.46 2.89
C GLU A 83 14.86 11.12 3.58
N ARG A 84 14.00 10.72 4.51
CA ARG A 84 14.14 9.41 5.17
C ARG A 84 14.05 8.28 4.13
N PRO A 85 14.79 7.18 4.31
CA PRO A 85 14.64 6.01 3.48
C PRO A 85 13.19 5.52 3.46
N ASN A 86 12.75 5.01 2.32
CA ASN A 86 11.44 4.37 2.23
C ASN A 86 11.38 3.13 3.15
N PRO A 87 10.19 2.74 3.61
CA PRO A 87 9.98 1.47 4.30
C PRO A 87 10.50 0.30 3.47
N ALA A 88 10.83 -0.80 4.15
CA ALA A 88 11.19 -2.04 3.46
C ALA A 88 10.07 -2.41 2.47
N SER A 89 10.42 -2.94 1.30
CA SER A 89 9.41 -3.23 0.28
C SER A 89 9.76 -4.51 -0.49
N SER A 90 8.74 -5.31 -0.77
CA SER A 90 8.80 -6.38 -1.75
C SER A 90 7.66 -6.20 -2.73
N LEU A 91 7.94 -6.36 -4.02
CA LEU A 91 6.92 -6.33 -5.06
C LEU A 91 7.04 -7.60 -5.88
N ILE A 92 5.92 -8.30 -6.02
CA ILE A 92 5.84 -9.62 -6.64
C ILE A 92 4.85 -9.55 -7.79
N GLN A 93 5.26 -10.07 -8.95
CA GLN A 93 4.31 -10.33 -10.02
C GLN A 93 3.43 -11.53 -9.65
N VAL A 94 2.12 -11.36 -9.68
CA VAL A 94 1.15 -12.43 -9.42
C VAL A 94 0.38 -12.78 -10.69
N ALA A 95 -0.11 -14.01 -10.78
CA ALA A 95 -0.92 -14.45 -11.92
C ALA A 95 -2.30 -13.75 -12.00
N GLY A 96 -2.74 -13.16 -10.90
CA GLY A 96 -4.02 -12.47 -10.74
C GLY A 96 -4.33 -12.24 -9.26
N LEU A 97 -5.32 -11.40 -9.00
CA LEU A 97 -5.87 -11.14 -7.66
C LEU A 97 -7.23 -11.84 -7.50
N PHE A 98 -7.92 -11.62 -6.38
CA PHE A 98 -9.18 -12.32 -6.06
C PHE A 98 -10.31 -12.08 -7.09
N LYS A 99 -10.23 -10.99 -7.86
CA LYS A 99 -11.04 -10.74 -9.06
C LYS A 99 -10.16 -10.15 -10.17
N PRO A 100 -10.51 -10.40 -11.46
CA PRO A 100 -9.66 -10.01 -12.58
C PRO A 100 -9.59 -8.50 -12.83
N GLU A 101 -10.50 -7.70 -12.24
CA GLU A 101 -10.50 -6.26 -12.45
C GLU A 101 -9.44 -5.52 -11.61
N PHE A 102 -8.89 -6.18 -10.59
CA PHE A 102 -7.82 -5.63 -9.75
C PHE A 102 -6.46 -5.89 -10.35
N LEU A 103 -5.68 -4.82 -10.47
CA LEU A 103 -4.33 -4.82 -11.02
C LEU A 103 -3.26 -4.86 -9.92
N ILE A 104 -3.62 -4.42 -8.72
CA ILE A 104 -2.70 -4.29 -7.60
C ILE A 104 -3.38 -4.52 -6.24
N GLU A 105 -2.62 -5.08 -5.31
CA GLU A 105 -2.94 -5.19 -3.89
C GLU A 105 -1.70 -4.81 -3.06
N VAL A 106 -1.91 -4.12 -1.94
CA VAL A 106 -0.84 -3.75 -1.00
C VAL A 106 -1.20 -4.09 0.44
N GLU A 107 -0.32 -4.80 1.13
CA GLU A 107 -0.36 -4.99 2.58
C GLU A 107 0.76 -4.19 3.25
N ALA A 108 0.61 -3.93 4.55
CA ALA A 108 1.64 -3.26 5.32
C ALA A 108 1.77 -3.79 6.75
N VAL A 109 2.96 -3.60 7.30
CA VAL A 109 3.23 -3.77 8.73
C VAL A 109 3.64 -2.41 9.29
N ALA A 110 2.98 -1.98 10.36
CA ALA A 110 3.27 -0.73 11.06
C ALA A 110 3.64 -0.98 12.52
N ALA A 111 4.52 -0.15 13.07
CA ALA A 111 4.76 -0.09 14.51
C ALA A 111 3.62 0.70 15.18
N LEU A 112 3.11 0.20 16.30
CA LEU A 112 2.20 0.94 17.16
C LEU A 112 2.98 1.63 18.30
N PRO A 113 2.43 2.70 18.92
CA PRO A 113 3.04 3.40 20.05
C PRO A 113 3.35 2.50 21.26
#